data_AF-A0A958IAB2-F1
#
_entry.id   AF-A0A958IAB2-F1
#
_cell.length_a   1.000
_cell.length_b   1.000
_cell.length_c   1.000
_cell.angle_alpha   90.00
_cell.angle_beta   90.00
_cell.angle_gamma   90.00
#
_symmetry.space_group_name_H-M   'P 1'
#
loop_
_entity.id
_entity.type
_entity.pdbx_description
1 polymer ?
#
loop_
_entity_poly.entity_id
_entity_poly.type
_entity_poly.pdbx_seq_one_letter_code
_entity_poly.pdbx_strand_id
1 'polypeptide(L)'
;MKNTRLGEENRQSFAPSAEGKFPPEPVRMACRRTWESFPSVGYAFGFGAEESLGEDSFYLISLADHPLEVVFEKALWYASVRSNRGLPGIVLEKHLNHLYEELLKNSPQKSNRNRKLLNAESYLADLRLQVIPENTRDFLTREFYREVGEDLRNKWPQAGNILVSAVADEFQGNRNSVLSCVEWLGQSRLFPGKWVNGVLHLIKRSREAAGAKKTK
;
A
#
# COMPACT_ATOMS: atom_id res chain seq x y z
N MET A 1 25.49 28.96 -40.36
CA MET A 1 25.75 27.59 -40.85
C MET A 1 25.81 26.65 -39.65
N LYS A 2 24.87 25.70 -39.63
CA LYS A 2 24.79 24.39 -38.94
C LYS A 2 25.22 24.24 -37.47
N ASN A 3 24.17 24.16 -36.64
CA ASN A 3 23.98 23.30 -35.47
C ASN A 3 24.67 21.93 -35.55
N THR A 4 25.14 21.46 -34.39
CA THR A 4 24.93 20.06 -33.99
C THR A 4 24.74 19.96 -32.47
N ARG A 5 23.48 19.79 -32.05
CA ARG A 5 23.10 19.19 -30.76
C ARG A 5 23.39 17.69 -30.84
N LEU A 6 23.97 17.10 -29.81
CA LEU A 6 23.95 15.65 -29.56
C LEU A 6 24.06 15.44 -28.04
N GLY A 7 23.09 14.75 -27.47
CA GLY A 7 23.01 14.46 -26.03
C GLY A 7 21.61 14.42 -25.42
N GLU A 8 20.54 14.55 -26.22
CA GLU A 8 19.15 14.30 -25.80
C GLU A 8 18.64 13.01 -26.46
N GLU A 9 19.20 11.85 -26.10
CA GLU A 9 18.59 10.56 -26.49
C GLU A 9 18.50 9.65 -25.26
N ASN A 10 17.28 9.13 -25.03
CA ASN A 10 16.85 8.19 -23.98
C ASN A 10 16.37 8.72 -22.62
N ARG A 11 15.71 9.87 -22.58
CA ARG A 11 14.58 10.06 -21.65
C ARG A 11 13.29 9.59 -22.34
N GLN A 12 13.02 8.29 -22.33
CA GLN A 12 11.61 7.87 -22.41
C GLN A 12 10.95 8.32 -21.11
N SER A 13 10.51 9.58 -21.08
CA SER A 13 9.62 10.05 -20.03
C SER A 13 8.35 9.23 -20.12
N PHE A 14 7.92 8.66 -19.00
CA PHE A 14 6.54 8.21 -18.83
C PHE A 14 5.59 9.42 -18.72
N ALA A 15 5.78 10.45 -19.55
CA ALA A 15 4.80 11.50 -19.73
C ALA A 15 3.60 10.88 -20.45
N PRO A 16 2.37 11.13 -19.99
CA PRO A 16 1.18 10.60 -20.63
C PRO A 16 1.15 11.09 -22.09
N SER A 17 1.05 10.16 -23.04
CA SER A 17 0.78 10.52 -24.44
C SER A 17 -0.64 11.07 -24.54
N ALA A 18 -0.86 12.05 -25.40
CA ALA A 18 -2.14 12.72 -25.63
C ALA A 18 -3.24 11.81 -26.25
N GLU A 19 -2.96 10.51 -26.39
CA GLU A 19 -3.94 9.46 -26.74
C GLU A 19 -4.37 8.64 -25.50
N GLY A 20 -3.98 9.12 -24.31
CA GLY A 20 -4.02 8.43 -23.03
C GLY A 20 -5.36 8.44 -22.30
N LYS A 21 -5.97 7.27 -22.19
CA LYS A 21 -6.96 6.98 -21.14
C LYS A 21 -6.52 5.92 -20.14
N PHE A 22 -5.42 5.20 -20.39
CA PHE A 22 -5.03 4.08 -19.54
C PHE A 22 -3.52 4.01 -19.29
N PRO A 23 -3.10 3.60 -18.08
CA PRO A 23 -1.70 3.35 -17.79
C PRO A 23 -1.09 2.28 -18.72
N PRO A 24 0.24 2.28 -18.94
CA PRO A 24 0.94 1.17 -19.58
C PRO A 24 0.60 -0.17 -18.94
N GLU A 25 0.63 -1.25 -19.72
CA GLU A 25 0.25 -2.59 -19.25
C GLU A 25 0.90 -3.04 -17.93
N PRO A 26 2.21 -2.82 -17.67
CA PRO A 26 2.82 -3.21 -16.40
C PRO A 26 2.18 -2.51 -15.19
N VAL A 27 1.79 -1.24 -15.37
CA VAL A 27 1.13 -0.45 -14.32
C VAL A 27 -0.28 -1.00 -14.07
N ARG A 28 -1.05 -1.26 -15.13
CA ARG A 28 -2.41 -1.83 -15.00
C ARG A 28 -2.38 -3.16 -14.26
N MET A 29 -1.46 -4.04 -14.62
CA MET A 29 -1.31 -5.35 -13.98
C MET A 29 -0.90 -5.21 -12.51
N ALA A 30 -0.01 -4.28 -12.17
CA ALA A 30 0.36 -4.02 -10.78
C ALA A 30 -0.81 -3.46 -9.95
N CYS A 31 -1.58 -2.52 -10.50
CA CYS A 31 -2.81 -2.00 -9.88
C CYS A 31 -3.80 -3.13 -9.63
N ARG A 32 -4.14 -3.90 -10.66
CA ARG A 32 -5.07 -5.02 -10.58
C ARG A 32 -4.67 -6.03 -9.49
N ARG A 33 -3.41 -6.48 -9.49
CA ARG A 33 -2.90 -7.43 -8.49
C ARG A 33 -2.98 -6.89 -7.07
N THR A 34 -2.78 -5.58 -6.90
CA THR A 34 -2.92 -4.91 -5.60
C THR A 34 -4.37 -4.89 -5.15
N TRP A 35 -5.30 -4.58 -6.04
CA TRP A 35 -6.74 -4.61 -5.76
C TRP A 35 -7.26 -6.00 -5.42
N GLU A 36 -6.87 -7.01 -6.20
CA GLU A 36 -7.21 -8.41 -5.93
C GLU A 36 -6.66 -8.89 -4.57
N SER A 37 -5.55 -8.30 -4.11
CA SER A 37 -5.01 -8.57 -2.77
C SER A 37 -5.82 -7.91 -1.65
N PHE A 38 -6.49 -6.77 -1.90
CA PHE A 38 -7.24 -6.02 -0.88
C PHE A 38 -8.66 -5.63 -1.35
N PRO A 39 -9.58 -6.58 -1.52
CA PRO A 39 -10.92 -6.31 -2.05
C PRO A 39 -11.73 -5.28 -1.24
N SER A 40 -11.51 -5.23 0.07
CA SER A 40 -12.19 -4.28 0.96
C SER A 40 -11.84 -2.83 0.65
N VAL A 41 -10.62 -2.56 0.17
CA VAL A 41 -10.22 -1.21 -0.26
C VAL A 41 -11.01 -0.84 -1.53
N GLY A 42 -11.21 -1.78 -2.45
CA GLY A 42 -11.90 -1.51 -3.72
C GLY A 42 -13.36 -1.16 -3.47
N TYR A 43 -13.95 -1.83 -2.48
CA TYR A 43 -15.28 -1.52 -1.97
C TYR A 43 -15.38 -0.13 -1.34
N ALA A 44 -14.34 0.34 -0.63
CA ALA A 44 -14.35 1.63 0.05
C ALA A 44 -14.20 2.84 -0.87
N PHE A 45 -13.36 2.72 -1.91
CA PHE A 45 -13.01 3.83 -2.80
C PHE A 45 -13.70 3.76 -4.18
N GLY A 46 -14.51 2.72 -4.43
CA GLY A 46 -15.35 2.59 -5.61
C GLY A 46 -14.65 2.06 -6.87
N PHE A 47 -15.47 1.76 -7.90
CA PHE A 47 -14.99 1.46 -9.25
C PHE A 47 -14.32 2.71 -9.85
N GLY A 48 -13.10 2.56 -10.39
CA GLY A 48 -12.25 3.66 -10.86
C GLY A 48 -10.99 3.88 -10.03
N ALA A 49 -10.88 3.24 -8.86
CA ALA A 49 -9.66 3.30 -8.05
C ALA A 49 -8.45 2.61 -8.73
N GLU A 50 -8.67 1.77 -9.75
CA GLU A 50 -7.62 1.29 -10.66
C GLU A 50 -6.95 2.42 -11.46
N GLU A 51 -7.72 3.40 -11.91
CA GLU A 51 -7.23 4.58 -12.64
C GLU A 51 -6.45 5.50 -11.68
N SER A 52 -6.97 5.72 -10.47
CA SER A 52 -6.29 6.52 -9.43
C SER A 52 -4.97 5.88 -8.97
N LEU A 53 -4.93 4.55 -8.76
CA LEU A 53 -3.66 3.84 -8.54
C LEU A 53 -2.73 3.92 -9.76
N GLY A 54 -3.30 4.04 -10.96
CA GLY A 54 -2.53 4.23 -12.19
C GLY A 54 -1.76 5.55 -12.21
N GLU A 55 -2.41 6.66 -11.84
CA GLU A 55 -1.75 7.97 -11.70
C GLU A 55 -0.65 7.95 -10.63
N ASP A 56 -0.98 7.37 -9.47
CA ASP A 56 -0.04 7.16 -8.36
C ASP A 56 1.18 6.32 -8.76
N SER A 57 0.96 5.30 -9.60
CA SER A 57 2.03 4.41 -10.08
C SER A 57 3.07 5.15 -10.90
N PHE A 58 2.68 6.14 -11.71
CA PHE A 58 3.66 6.94 -12.46
C PHE A 58 4.57 7.76 -11.55
N TYR A 59 3.98 8.36 -10.51
CA TYR A 59 4.76 9.04 -9.49
C TYR A 59 5.74 8.08 -8.82
N LEU A 60 5.28 6.91 -8.37
CA LEU A 60 6.14 5.90 -7.74
C LEU A 60 7.26 5.41 -8.69
N ILE A 61 6.95 5.17 -9.95
CA ILE A 61 7.94 4.78 -10.96
C ILE A 61 8.98 5.87 -11.18
N SER A 62 8.58 7.15 -11.16
CA SER A 62 9.51 8.27 -11.31
C SER A 62 10.50 8.37 -10.14
N LEU A 63 10.12 7.92 -8.93
CA LEU A 63 11.03 7.90 -7.79
C LEU A 63 12.30 7.09 -8.08
N ALA A 64 12.21 6.02 -8.87
CA ALA A 64 13.35 5.15 -9.18
C ALA A 64 14.50 5.87 -9.92
N ASP A 65 14.27 7.07 -10.47
CA ASP A 65 15.31 7.91 -11.08
C ASP A 65 16.14 8.71 -10.04
N HIS A 66 15.71 8.75 -8.79
CA HIS A 66 16.38 9.49 -7.71
C HIS A 66 17.35 8.63 -6.88
N PRO A 67 18.27 9.22 -6.09
CA PRO A 67 19.06 8.51 -5.09
C PRO A 67 18.17 7.73 -4.10
N LEU A 68 18.67 6.62 -3.56
CA LEU A 68 17.87 5.68 -2.77
C LEU A 68 17.28 6.32 -1.51
N GLU A 69 18.02 7.24 -0.88
CA GLU A 69 17.61 7.99 0.30
C GLU A 69 16.38 8.87 0.00
N VAL A 70 16.36 9.50 -1.19
CA VAL A 70 15.22 10.29 -1.67
C VAL A 70 14.04 9.38 -1.95
N VAL A 71 14.27 8.19 -2.52
CA VAL A 71 13.20 7.20 -2.74
C VAL A 71 12.55 6.83 -1.41
N PHE A 72 13.33 6.56 -0.37
CA PHE A 72 12.81 6.21 0.96
C PHE A 72 12.01 7.35 1.59
N GLU A 73 12.53 8.57 1.57
CA GLU A 73 11.83 9.75 2.09
C GLU A 73 10.49 9.96 1.38
N LYS A 74 10.48 9.90 0.05
CA LYS A 74 9.27 10.13 -0.75
C LYS A 74 8.26 8.99 -0.64
N ALA A 75 8.72 7.74 -0.55
CA ALA A 75 7.85 6.60 -0.29
C ALA A 75 7.19 6.69 1.10
N LEU A 76 7.96 7.07 2.13
CA LEU A 76 7.44 7.26 3.49
C LEU A 76 6.44 8.41 3.57
N TRP A 77 6.76 9.56 2.97
CA TRP A 77 5.82 10.68 2.88
C TRP A 77 4.52 10.26 2.18
N TYR A 78 4.64 9.55 1.06
CA TYR A 78 3.48 9.10 0.30
C TYR A 78 2.63 8.07 1.09
N ALA A 79 3.27 7.15 1.80
CA ALA A 79 2.61 6.23 2.73
C ALA A 79 1.81 7.00 3.80
N SER A 80 2.41 8.03 4.40
CA SER A 80 1.77 8.88 5.40
C SER A 80 0.53 9.61 4.86
N VAL A 81 0.63 10.20 3.66
CA VAL A 81 -0.51 10.88 2.99
C VAL A 81 -1.67 9.91 2.77
N ARG A 82 -1.39 8.70 2.27
CA ARG A 82 -2.43 7.68 2.01
C ARG A 82 -3.02 7.10 3.28
N SER A 83 -2.17 6.83 4.27
CA SER A 83 -2.59 6.22 5.53
C SER A 83 -3.59 7.12 6.26
N ASN A 84 -3.36 8.43 6.28
CA ASN A 84 -4.30 9.41 6.83
C ASN A 84 -5.63 9.54 6.04
N ARG A 85 -5.77 8.86 4.89
CA ARG A 85 -7.00 8.75 4.10
C ARG A 85 -7.59 7.34 4.13
N GLY A 86 -7.13 6.47 5.03
CA GLY A 86 -7.66 5.12 5.19
C GLY A 86 -7.04 4.10 4.24
N LEU A 87 -5.84 4.35 3.72
CA LEU A 87 -5.05 3.42 2.90
C LEU A 87 -3.71 3.12 3.61
N PRO A 88 -3.68 2.15 4.53
CA PRO A 88 -2.50 1.87 5.35
C PRO A 88 -1.27 1.45 4.55
N GLY A 89 -0.09 1.62 5.16
CA GLY A 89 1.22 1.39 4.54
C GLY A 89 1.35 0.02 3.85
N ILE A 90 0.75 -1.03 4.41
CA ILE A 90 0.77 -2.38 3.82
C ILE A 90 0.21 -2.45 2.38
N VAL A 91 -0.73 -1.57 2.03
CA VAL A 91 -1.28 -1.51 0.66
C VAL A 91 -0.23 -0.95 -0.29
N LEU A 92 0.50 0.09 0.12
CA LEU A 92 1.59 0.68 -0.67
C LEU A 92 2.79 -0.26 -0.79
N GLU A 93 3.18 -0.93 0.30
CA GLU A 93 4.21 -1.97 0.30
C GLU A 93 3.90 -3.01 -0.79
N LYS A 94 2.70 -3.59 -0.75
CA LYS A 94 2.28 -4.60 -1.72
C LYS A 94 2.27 -4.06 -3.15
N HIS A 95 1.83 -2.82 -3.32
CA HIS A 95 1.78 -2.17 -4.63
C HIS A 95 3.18 -1.94 -5.22
N LEU A 96 4.14 -1.48 -4.41
CA LEU A 96 5.54 -1.31 -4.83
C LEU A 96 6.17 -2.64 -5.26
N ASN A 97 5.91 -3.72 -4.54
CA ASN A 97 6.36 -5.05 -4.94
C ASN A 97 5.74 -5.49 -6.28
N HIS A 98 4.41 -5.33 -6.44
CA HIS A 98 3.74 -5.65 -7.71
C HIS A 98 4.26 -4.80 -8.87
N LEU A 99 4.49 -3.51 -8.67
CA LEU A 99 5.08 -2.63 -9.68
C LEU A 99 6.47 -3.12 -10.08
N TYR A 100 7.33 -3.45 -9.12
CA TYR A 100 8.66 -3.99 -9.41
C TYR A 100 8.58 -5.27 -10.25
N GLU A 101 7.73 -6.23 -9.86
CA GLU A 101 7.58 -7.50 -10.57
C GLU A 101 7.08 -7.30 -12.00
N GLU A 102 6.06 -6.46 -12.22
CA GLU A 102 5.52 -6.23 -13.56
C GLU A 102 6.48 -5.41 -14.44
N LEU A 103 7.20 -4.45 -13.87
CA LEU A 103 8.23 -3.69 -14.61
C LEU A 103 9.44 -4.56 -14.95
N LEU A 104 9.82 -5.50 -14.09
CA LEU A 104 10.92 -6.42 -14.34
C LEU A 104 10.60 -7.37 -15.50
N LYS A 105 9.37 -7.91 -15.55
CA LYS A 105 8.91 -8.77 -16.66
C LYS A 105 8.94 -8.05 -18.00
N ASN A 106 8.56 -6.78 -18.03
CA ASN A 106 8.38 -6.01 -19.26
C ASN A 106 9.62 -5.18 -19.66
N SER A 107 10.56 -4.95 -18.75
CA SER A 107 11.77 -4.15 -19.00
C SER A 107 12.96 -4.63 -18.14
N PRO A 108 13.44 -5.87 -18.35
CA PRO A 108 14.51 -6.47 -17.53
C PRO A 108 15.83 -5.66 -17.56
N GLN A 109 16.09 -4.96 -18.67
CA GLN A 109 17.23 -4.05 -18.82
C GLN A 109 17.19 -2.85 -17.85
N LYS A 110 16.03 -2.51 -17.28
CA LYS A 110 15.86 -1.47 -16.25
C LYS A 110 15.81 -2.04 -14.82
N SER A 111 16.19 -3.30 -14.63
CA SER A 111 16.12 -4.00 -13.32
C SER A 111 16.82 -3.26 -12.18
N ASN A 112 18.05 -2.76 -12.39
CA ASN A 112 18.79 -2.01 -11.37
C ASN A 112 18.07 -0.72 -10.94
N ARG A 113 17.49 0.00 -11.90
CA ARG A 113 16.67 1.19 -11.63
C ARG A 113 15.42 0.80 -10.82
N ASN A 114 14.66 -0.18 -11.31
CA ASN A 114 13.38 -0.56 -10.72
C ASN A 114 13.53 -1.25 -9.34
N ARG A 115 14.69 -1.85 -9.04
CA ARG A 115 15.00 -2.44 -7.73
C ARG A 115 14.87 -1.44 -6.58
N LYS A 116 15.00 -0.13 -6.82
CA LYS A 116 14.75 0.88 -5.79
C LYS A 116 13.30 0.88 -5.27
N LEU A 117 12.33 0.45 -6.09
CA LEU A 117 10.94 0.29 -5.65
C LEU A 117 10.80 -0.86 -4.65
N LEU A 118 11.49 -1.98 -4.91
CA LEU A 118 11.55 -3.11 -3.98
C LEU A 118 12.25 -2.71 -2.68
N ASN A 119 13.35 -1.96 -2.77
CA ASN A 119 14.01 -1.46 -1.56
C ASN A 119 13.09 -0.54 -0.74
N ALA A 120 12.28 0.30 -1.40
CA ALA A 120 11.32 1.17 -0.73
C ALA A 120 10.20 0.38 -0.06
N GLU A 121 9.71 -0.69 -0.71
CA GLU A 121 8.78 -1.64 -0.11
C GLU A 121 9.36 -2.24 1.18
N SER A 122 10.57 -2.77 1.12
CA SER A 122 11.19 -3.41 2.27
C SER A 122 11.46 -2.42 3.40
N TYR A 123 11.86 -1.18 3.08
CA TYR A 123 12.01 -0.11 4.06
C TYR A 123 10.70 0.21 4.79
N LEU A 124 9.57 0.33 4.05
CA LEU A 124 8.26 0.56 4.66
C LEU A 124 7.81 -0.64 5.51
N ALA A 125 8.02 -1.85 5.02
CA ALA A 125 7.71 -3.08 5.74
C ALA A 125 8.50 -3.17 7.06
N ASP A 126 9.79 -2.87 7.04
CA ASP A 126 10.64 -2.85 8.24
C ASP A 126 10.12 -1.87 9.28
N LEU A 127 9.79 -0.64 8.88
CA LEU A 127 9.20 0.35 9.79
C LEU A 127 7.90 -0.18 10.41
N ARG A 128 7.01 -0.80 9.63
CA ARG A 128 5.75 -1.37 10.12
C ARG A 128 5.99 -2.52 11.10
N LEU A 129 6.93 -3.41 10.78
CA LEU A 129 7.29 -4.58 11.59
C LEU A 129 8.02 -4.20 12.90
N GLN A 130 8.72 -3.07 12.91
CA GLN A 130 9.26 -2.49 14.14
C GLN A 130 8.17 -2.13 15.15
N VAL A 131 6.96 -1.74 14.70
CA VAL A 131 5.83 -1.47 15.58
C VAL A 131 5.11 -2.77 15.97
N ILE A 132 4.65 -3.54 14.98
CA ILE A 132 3.94 -4.81 15.21
C ILE A 132 4.65 -5.91 14.42
N PRO A 133 5.41 -6.80 15.10
CA PRO A 133 6.09 -7.93 14.46
C PRO A 133 5.15 -8.83 13.67
N GLU A 134 5.68 -9.49 12.65
CA GLU A 134 4.92 -10.35 11.74
C GLU A 134 4.17 -11.47 12.48
N ASN A 135 4.83 -12.18 13.39
CA ASN A 135 4.20 -13.22 14.20
C ASN A 135 3.02 -12.69 15.05
N THR A 136 3.14 -11.47 15.59
CA THR A 136 2.07 -10.81 16.34
C THR A 136 0.93 -10.41 15.42
N ARG A 137 1.22 -9.81 14.26
CA ARG A 137 0.20 -9.50 13.23
C ARG A 137 -0.56 -10.76 12.81
N ASP A 138 0.16 -11.82 12.48
CA ASP A 138 -0.44 -13.07 12.01
C ASP A 138 -1.32 -13.74 13.08
N PHE A 139 -0.88 -13.68 14.33
CA PHE A 139 -1.71 -14.11 15.46
C PHE A 139 -2.98 -13.25 15.57
N LEU A 140 -2.85 -11.92 15.65
CA LEU A 140 -3.98 -11.01 15.81
C LEU A 140 -5.02 -11.14 14.68
N THR A 141 -4.56 -11.24 13.44
CA THR A 141 -5.45 -11.39 12.28
C THR A 141 -6.13 -12.75 12.23
N ARG A 142 -5.44 -13.83 12.63
CA ARG A 142 -6.05 -15.16 12.77
C ARG A 142 -7.14 -15.18 13.84
N GLU A 143 -6.88 -14.56 14.99
CA GLU A 143 -7.86 -14.43 16.07
C GLU A 143 -9.09 -13.66 15.60
N PHE A 144 -8.89 -12.51 14.93
CA PHE A 144 -9.97 -11.73 14.34
C PHE A 144 -10.83 -12.57 13.39
N TYR A 145 -10.22 -13.31 12.47
CA TYR A 145 -10.97 -14.14 11.52
C TYR A 145 -11.68 -15.33 12.17
N ARG A 146 -11.14 -15.88 13.27
CA ARG A 146 -11.83 -16.89 14.07
C ARG A 146 -13.09 -16.30 14.74
N GLU A 147 -13.02 -15.07 15.20
CA GLU A 147 -14.15 -14.38 15.85
C GLU A 147 -15.25 -13.97 14.86
N VAL A 148 -14.90 -13.42 13.70
CA VAL A 148 -15.90 -12.94 12.73
C VAL A 148 -16.46 -14.05 11.83
N GLY A 149 -15.73 -15.16 11.68
CA GLY A 149 -16.12 -16.35 10.92
C GLY A 149 -15.61 -16.36 9.47
N GLU A 150 -15.54 -17.57 8.89
CA GLU A 150 -14.90 -17.83 7.60
C GLU A 150 -15.58 -17.15 6.41
N ASP A 151 -16.92 -17.04 6.39
CA ASP A 151 -17.63 -16.36 5.29
C ASP A 151 -17.18 -14.91 5.12
N LEU A 152 -16.99 -14.19 6.24
CA LEU A 152 -16.53 -12.81 6.23
C LEU A 152 -15.03 -12.72 5.92
N ARG A 153 -14.24 -13.70 6.35
CA ARG A 153 -12.83 -13.83 5.94
C ARG A 153 -12.70 -13.98 4.43
N ASN A 154 -13.52 -14.84 3.83
CA ASN A 154 -13.49 -15.11 2.39
C ASN A 154 -13.99 -13.92 1.58
N LYS A 155 -15.02 -13.21 2.09
CA LYS A 155 -15.52 -11.99 1.46
C LYS A 155 -14.53 -10.82 1.55
N TRP A 156 -13.86 -10.68 2.70
CA TRP A 156 -12.96 -9.56 3.00
C TRP A 156 -11.59 -10.06 3.45
N PRO A 157 -10.84 -10.70 2.54
CA PRO A 157 -9.49 -11.12 2.85
C PRO A 157 -8.62 -9.89 3.11
N GLN A 158 -7.56 -10.07 3.89
CA GLN A 158 -6.61 -9.02 4.29
C GLN A 158 -7.18 -7.86 5.13
N ALA A 159 -8.48 -7.75 5.36
CA ALA A 159 -9.06 -6.71 6.23
C ALA A 159 -8.42 -6.66 7.62
N GLY A 160 -8.11 -7.83 8.22
CA GLY A 160 -7.37 -7.88 9.47
C GLY A 160 -5.97 -7.25 9.36
N ASN A 161 -5.26 -7.52 8.26
CA ASN A 161 -3.91 -6.97 8.02
C ASN A 161 -3.94 -5.47 7.77
N ILE A 162 -4.99 -4.95 7.10
CA ILE A 162 -5.23 -3.51 6.92
C ILE A 162 -5.38 -2.85 8.30
N LEU A 163 -6.23 -3.39 9.17
CA LEU A 163 -6.49 -2.82 10.49
C LEU A 163 -5.26 -2.84 11.40
N VAL A 164 -4.51 -3.95 11.41
CA VAL A 164 -3.24 -4.02 12.16
C VAL A 164 -2.21 -3.04 11.60
N SER A 165 -2.11 -2.91 10.27
CA SER A 165 -1.23 -1.93 9.63
C SER A 165 -1.64 -0.50 9.95
N ALA A 166 -2.94 -0.19 10.00
CA ALA A 166 -3.42 1.15 10.35
C ALA A 166 -3.00 1.55 11.78
N VAL A 167 -2.99 0.59 12.71
CA VAL A 167 -2.47 0.82 14.06
C VAL A 167 -0.95 1.02 14.05
N ALA A 168 -0.20 0.25 13.25
CA ALA A 168 1.23 0.48 13.11
C ALA A 168 1.53 1.88 12.56
N ASP A 169 0.78 2.33 11.55
CA ASP A 169 0.90 3.66 10.96
C ASP A 169 0.56 4.77 11.96
N GLU A 170 -0.49 4.57 12.79
CA GLU A 170 -0.85 5.51 13.87
C GLU A 170 0.32 5.71 14.86
N PHE A 171 1.01 4.63 15.23
CA PHE A 171 2.18 4.66 16.11
C PHE A 171 3.42 5.29 15.47
N GLN A 172 3.49 5.32 14.13
CA GLN A 172 4.49 6.05 13.36
C GLN A 172 4.13 7.52 13.14
N GLY A 173 3.01 7.99 13.69
CA GLY A 173 2.61 9.40 13.63
C GLY A 173 1.48 9.71 12.65
N ASN A 174 0.94 8.72 11.92
CA ASN A 174 -0.19 8.89 11.01
C ASN A 174 -1.51 8.84 11.80
N ARG A 175 -1.78 9.89 12.57
CA ARG A 175 -2.82 9.95 13.62
C ARG A 175 -4.23 9.61 13.15
N ASN A 176 -4.55 9.81 11.86
CA ASN A 176 -5.88 9.53 11.33
C ASN A 176 -6.02 8.13 10.72
N SER A 177 -4.94 7.34 10.67
CA SER A 177 -4.93 6.05 9.94
C SER A 177 -6.03 5.09 10.39
N VAL A 178 -6.11 4.84 11.70
CA VAL A 178 -7.14 3.94 12.26
C VAL A 178 -8.54 4.52 12.07
N LEU A 179 -8.71 5.81 12.36
CA LEU A 179 -10.01 6.48 12.22
C LEU A 179 -10.54 6.34 10.79
N SER A 180 -9.74 6.71 9.80
CA SER A 180 -10.12 6.62 8.39
C SER A 180 -10.34 5.18 7.92
N CYS A 181 -9.64 4.19 8.47
CA CYS A 181 -9.94 2.78 8.16
C CYS A 181 -11.28 2.33 8.75
N VAL A 182 -11.56 2.70 10.00
CA VAL A 182 -12.83 2.37 10.69
C VAL A 182 -14.01 3.03 9.99
N GLU A 183 -13.82 4.21 9.39
CA GLU A 183 -14.85 4.89 8.63
C GLU A 183 -15.44 4.02 7.53
N TRP A 184 -14.71 3.08 6.91
CA TRP A 184 -15.25 2.20 5.87
C TRP A 184 -15.23 0.71 6.23
N LEU A 185 -14.35 0.23 7.12
CA LEU A 185 -14.36 -1.16 7.62
C LEU A 185 -15.22 -1.39 8.85
N GLY A 186 -15.58 -0.34 9.59
CA GLY A 186 -16.29 -0.44 10.87
C GLY A 186 -17.76 -0.03 10.81
N GLN A 187 -18.31 0.24 9.63
CA GLN A 187 -19.66 0.78 9.50
C GLN A 187 -20.75 -0.26 9.83
N SER A 188 -21.50 -0.05 10.91
CA SER A 188 -22.62 -0.93 11.30
C SER A 188 -23.75 -1.03 10.27
N ARG A 189 -23.88 -0.03 9.38
CA ARG A 189 -24.84 -0.08 8.26
C ARG A 189 -24.42 -1.04 7.13
N LEU A 190 -23.13 -1.36 7.03
CA LEU A 190 -22.56 -2.20 5.96
C LEU A 190 -22.14 -3.59 6.44
N PHE A 191 -21.86 -3.73 7.74
CA PHE A 191 -21.31 -4.95 8.31
C PHE A 191 -22.15 -5.47 9.48
N PRO A 192 -22.23 -6.80 9.68
CA PRO A 192 -22.93 -7.38 10.80
C PRO A 192 -22.24 -7.05 12.13
N GLY A 193 -22.98 -7.04 13.24
CA GLY A 193 -22.45 -6.66 14.56
C GLY A 193 -21.19 -7.44 14.98
N LYS A 194 -21.11 -8.75 14.66
CA LYS A 194 -19.92 -9.57 14.92
C LYS A 194 -18.65 -9.02 14.24
N TRP A 195 -18.78 -8.48 13.03
CA TRP A 195 -17.67 -7.89 12.31
C TRP A 195 -17.23 -6.59 12.97
N VAL A 196 -18.18 -5.68 13.22
CA VAL A 196 -17.90 -4.39 13.85
C VAL A 196 -17.22 -4.58 15.21
N ASN A 197 -17.73 -5.49 16.03
CA ASN A 197 -17.11 -5.85 17.31
C ASN A 197 -15.70 -6.42 17.13
N GLY A 198 -15.51 -7.32 16.15
CA GLY A 198 -14.20 -7.86 15.81
C GLY A 198 -13.20 -6.79 15.36
N VAL A 199 -13.63 -5.81 14.57
CA VAL A 199 -12.80 -4.68 14.13
C VAL A 199 -12.32 -3.86 15.34
N LEU A 200 -13.25 -3.48 16.22
CA LEU A 200 -12.94 -2.73 17.44
C LEU A 200 -12.01 -3.51 18.37
N HIS A 201 -12.26 -4.82 18.52
CA HIS A 201 -11.44 -5.71 19.34
C HIS A 201 -10.01 -5.86 18.77
N LEU A 202 -9.89 -6.08 17.45
CA LEU A 202 -8.61 -6.19 16.78
C LEU A 202 -7.78 -4.90 16.91
N ILE A 203 -8.40 -3.73 16.71
CA ILE A 203 -7.72 -2.43 16.89
C ILE A 203 -7.22 -2.29 18.33
N LYS A 204 -8.05 -2.60 19.33
CA LYS A 204 -7.66 -2.53 20.74
C LYS A 204 -6.45 -3.42 21.03
N ARG A 205 -6.50 -4.70 20.65
CA ARG A 205 -5.39 -5.65 20.87
C ARG A 205 -4.12 -5.27 20.11
N SER A 206 -4.27 -4.70 18.91
CA SER A 206 -3.13 -4.22 18.11
C SER A 206 -2.44 -3.03 18.78
N ARG A 207 -3.21 -2.10 19.38
CA ARG A 207 -2.67 -0.97 20.14
C ARG A 207 -1.94 -1.43 21.41
N GLU A 208 -2.51 -2.41 22.11
CA GLU A 208 -1.86 -3.04 23.28
C GLU A 208 -0.52 -3.68 22.88
N ALA A 209 -0.49 -4.44 21.78
CA ALA A 209 0.72 -5.06 21.26
C ALA A 209 1.79 -4.03 20.84
N ALA A 210 1.38 -2.96 20.15
CA ALA A 210 2.27 -1.86 19.75
C ALA A 210 2.81 -1.07 20.97
N GLY A 211 1.98 -0.86 21.98
CA GLY A 211 2.34 -0.16 23.21
C GLY A 211 3.30 -0.95 24.10
N ALA A 212 3.17 -2.29 24.17
CA ALA A 212 4.02 -3.15 24.98
C ALA A 212 5.50 -3.11 24.58
N LYS A 213 5.81 -2.68 23.36
CA LYS A 213 7.19 -2.47 22.87
C LYS A 213 7.83 -1.18 23.38
N LYS A 214 7.07 -0.15 23.76
CA LYS A 214 7.64 1.12 24.24
C LYS A 214 8.17 1.05 25.68
N THR A 215 7.84 -0.02 26.41
CA THR A 215 8.13 -0.17 27.85
C THR A 215 9.31 -1.11 28.14
N LYS A 216 10.03 -1.56 27.11
CA LYS A 216 11.27 -2.35 27.22
C LYS A 216 12.42 -1.57 26.62
#